data_AF-A0A925PAB1-F1
#
_entry.id   AF-A0A925PAB1-F1
#
_cell.length_a   1.000
_cell.length_b   1.000
_cell.length_c   1.000
_cell.angle_alpha   90.00
_cell.angle_beta   90.00
_cell.angle_gamma   90.00
#
_symmetry.space_group_name_H-M   'P 1'
#
loop_
_entity.id
_entity.type
_entity.pdbx_description
1 polymer ?
#
loop_
_entity_poly.entity_id
_entity_poly.type
_entity_poly.pdbx_seq_one_letter_code
_entity_poly.pdbx_strand_id
1 'polypeptide(L)'
;LSVSARSGEGIEALRAAIVELADGLRPPLFAEEQIAINARHADALRRAEIGLRTAMQGLQATPPAPIELVSGDVRAALDALGEIAGRVDNERMLDALFANFCIGK
;
A
#
# COMPACT_ATOMS: atom_id res chain seq x y z
N LEU A 1 1.92 27.58 -15.89
CA LEU A 1 3.15 27.66 -16.72
C LEU A 1 2.75 27.56 -18.18
N SER A 2 3.14 28.53 -19.01
CA SER A 2 2.97 28.44 -20.46
C SER A 2 4.10 27.58 -21.04
N VAL A 3 3.77 26.59 -21.87
CA VAL A 3 4.74 25.65 -22.44
C VAL A 3 4.45 25.40 -23.92
N SER A 4 5.51 25.21 -24.71
CA SER A 4 5.44 24.85 -26.13
C SER A 4 6.38 23.70 -26.44
N ALA A 5 5.81 22.53 -26.73
CA ALA A 5 6.59 21.35 -27.13
C ALA A 5 7.29 21.53 -28.50
N ARG A 6 6.78 22.44 -29.35
CA ARG A 6 7.34 22.70 -30.68
C ARG A 6 8.58 23.58 -30.64
N SER A 7 8.60 24.59 -29.77
CA SER A 7 9.73 25.53 -29.64
C SER A 7 10.65 25.20 -28.45
N GLY A 8 10.24 24.30 -27.54
CA GLY A 8 10.96 23.99 -26.30
C GLY A 8 10.79 25.06 -25.22
N GLU A 9 10.03 26.12 -25.49
CA GLU A 9 9.80 27.21 -24.54
C GLU A 9 9.01 26.72 -23.32
N GLY A 10 9.48 27.10 -22.12
CA GLY A 10 8.84 26.76 -20.85
C GLY A 10 9.11 25.34 -20.35
N ILE A 11 9.81 24.48 -21.10
CA ILE A 11 10.09 23.09 -20.70
C ILE A 11 10.96 23.02 -19.44
N GLU A 12 11.99 23.87 -19.31
CA GLU A 12 12.81 23.89 -18.10
C GLU A 12 12.04 24.39 -16.87
N ALA A 13 11.15 25.37 -17.05
CA ALA A 13 10.28 25.84 -15.97
C ALA A 13 9.28 24.75 -15.53
N LEU A 14 8.76 23.97 -16.48
CA LEU A 14 7.94 22.79 -16.18
C LEU A 14 8.74 21.71 -15.44
N ARG A 15 9.98 21.46 -15.86
CA ARG A 15 10.89 20.50 -15.20
C ARG A 15 11.14 20.89 -13.75
N ALA A 16 11.45 22.17 -13.51
CA ALA A 16 11.66 22.68 -12.16
C ALA A 16 10.41 22.54 -11.28
N ALA A 17 9.22 22.86 -11.81
CA ALA A 17 7.97 22.70 -11.08
C ALA A 17 7.63 21.24 -10.75
N ILE A 18 7.97 20.29 -11.64
CA ILE A 18 7.80 18.85 -11.36
C ILE A 18 8.74 18.41 -10.23
N VAL A 19 9.98 18.87 -10.24
CA VAL A 19 10.96 18.56 -9.17
C VAL A 19 10.49 19.14 -7.84
N GLU A 20 10.04 20.39 -7.83
CA GLU A 20 9.51 21.04 -6.62
C GLU A 20 8.30 20.30 -6.06
N LEU A 21 7.38 19.87 -6.92
CA LEU A 21 6.23 19.05 -6.53
C LEU A 21 6.68 17.70 -5.94
N ALA A 22 7.63 17.03 -6.58
CA ALA A 22 8.14 15.74 -6.13
C ALA A 22 8.87 15.84 -4.78
N ASP A 23 9.66 16.89 -4.58
CA ASP A 23 10.33 17.17 -3.31
C ASP A 23 9.32 17.51 -2.21
N GLY A 24 8.24 18.23 -2.52
CA GLY A 24 7.14 18.49 -1.60
C GLY A 24 6.33 17.25 -1.20
N LEU A 25 6.33 16.21 -2.03
CA LEU A 25 5.71 14.91 -1.74
C LEU A 25 6.63 13.98 -0.94
N ARG A 26 7.92 14.32 -0.81
CA ARG A 26 8.90 13.49 -0.14
C ARG A 26 8.76 13.66 1.38
N PRO A 27 8.55 12.58 2.14
CA PRO A 27 8.55 12.67 3.59
C PRO A 27 9.91 13.20 4.09
N PRO A 28 9.94 13.93 5.23
CA PRO A 28 11.16 14.54 5.74
C PRO A 28 12.30 13.50 5.84
N LEU A 29 13.47 13.91 5.36
CA LEU A 29 14.72 13.15 5.31
C LEU A 29 15.17 12.55 6.66
N PHE A 30 14.58 13.00 7.76
CA PHE A 30 14.89 12.59 9.13
C PHE A 30 13.99 11.47 9.68
N ALA A 31 13.23 10.79 8.84
CA ALA A 31 12.72 9.46 9.20
C ALA A 31 13.85 8.46 8.94
N GLU A 32 14.64 8.15 9.97
CA GLU A 32 15.77 7.20 9.94
C GLU A 32 15.38 5.78 9.48
N GLU A 33 14.07 5.53 9.31
CA GLU A 33 13.51 4.29 8.79
C GLU A 33 12.56 4.58 7.62
N GLN A 34 13.10 5.01 6.48
CA GLN A 34 12.35 4.87 5.22
C GLN A 34 12.28 3.39 4.86
N ILE A 35 11.33 2.68 5.50
CA ILE A 35 10.92 1.37 5.03
C ILE A 35 10.39 1.58 3.61
N ALA A 36 11.04 0.98 2.62
CA ALA A 36 10.56 0.98 1.24
C ALA A 36 9.27 0.14 1.19
N ILE A 37 8.13 0.79 1.48
CA ILE A 37 6.80 0.21 1.36
C ILE A 37 6.45 0.27 -0.13
N ASN A 38 6.65 -0.85 -0.84
CA ASN A 38 6.10 -0.99 -2.18
C ASN A 38 4.56 -1.02 -2.13
N ALA A 39 3.90 -0.89 -3.28
CA ALA A 39 2.44 -0.87 -3.36
C ALA A 39 1.77 -2.09 -2.71
N ARG A 40 2.42 -3.27 -2.72
CA ARG A 40 1.94 -4.50 -2.08
C ARG A 40 1.94 -4.40 -0.56
N HIS A 41 3.03 -3.90 0.03
CA HIS A 41 3.09 -3.65 1.47
C HIS A 41 2.08 -2.59 1.89
N ALA A 42 1.91 -1.53 1.10
CA ALA A 42 0.93 -0.48 1.37
C ALA A 42 -0.51 -1.01 1.41
N ASP A 43 -0.90 -1.84 0.43
CA ASP A 43 -2.23 -2.45 0.44
C ASP A 43 -2.44 -3.41 1.62
N ALA A 44 -1.44 -4.24 1.94
CA ALA A 44 -1.49 -5.14 3.08
C ALA A 44 -1.67 -4.38 4.41
N LEU A 45 -0.90 -3.31 4.62
CA LEU A 45 -1.05 -2.43 5.80
C LEU A 45 -2.42 -1.77 5.85
N ARG A 46 -2.94 -1.30 4.71
CA ARG A 46 -4.28 -0.68 4.64
C ARG A 46 -5.38 -1.69 5.00
N ARG A 47 -5.31 -2.92 4.51
CA ARG A 47 -6.26 -3.99 4.88
C ARG A 47 -6.17 -4.35 6.36
N ALA A 48 -4.95 -4.43 6.91
CA ALA A 48 -4.74 -4.64 8.33
C ALA A 48 -5.35 -3.53 9.18
N GLU A 49 -5.15 -2.27 8.80
CA GLU A 49 -5.74 -1.11 9.48
C GLU A 49 -7.27 -1.18 9.48
N ILE A 50 -7.88 -1.52 8.34
CA ILE A 50 -9.34 -1.67 8.23
C ILE A 50 -9.84 -2.74 9.19
N GLY A 51 -9.24 -3.94 9.19
CA GLY A 51 -9.65 -5.02 10.09
C GLY A 51 -9.54 -4.64 11.56
N LEU A 52 -8.41 -4.04 11.96
CA LEU A 52 -8.21 -3.59 13.34
C LEU A 52 -9.22 -2.50 13.74
N ARG A 53 -9.49 -1.54 12.85
CA ARG A 53 -10.44 -0.46 13.11
C ARG A 53 -11.87 -1.00 13.28
N THR A 54 -12.28 -1.93 12.42
CA THR A 54 -13.59 -2.60 12.54
C THR A 54 -13.69 -3.39 13.84
N ALA A 55 -12.67 -4.16 14.20
CA ALA A 55 -12.63 -4.90 15.46
C ALA A 55 -12.76 -3.97 16.67
N MET A 56 -12.02 -2.84 16.68
CA MET A 56 -12.10 -1.83 17.73
C MET A 56 -13.50 -1.23 17.84
N GLN A 57 -14.12 -0.89 16.70
CA GLN A 57 -15.49 -0.38 16.66
C GLN A 57 -16.50 -1.41 17.20
N GLY A 58 -16.36 -2.68 16.84
CA GLY A 58 -17.20 -3.77 17.34
C GLY A 58 -17.10 -3.94 18.87
N LEU A 59 -15.91 -3.81 19.42
CA LEU A 59 -15.68 -3.87 20.87
C LEU A 59 -16.24 -2.64 21.61
N GLN A 60 -16.22 -1.46 20.98
CA GLN A 60 -16.69 -0.20 21.57
C GLN A 60 -18.19 0.05 21.38
N ALA A 61 -18.86 -0.73 20.53
CA ALA A 61 -20.30 -0.62 20.32
C ALA A 61 -21.10 -0.89 21.60
N THR A 62 -22.33 -0.38 21.66
CA THR A 62 -23.25 -0.62 22.79
C THR A 62 -24.62 -1.07 22.25
N PRO A 63 -24.99 -2.37 22.39
CA PRO A 63 -24.18 -3.44 22.96
C PRO A 63 -22.96 -3.80 22.08
N PRO A 64 -21.90 -4.38 22.65
CA PRO A 64 -20.75 -4.84 21.88
C PRO A 64 -21.14 -5.88 20.82
N ALA A 65 -20.38 -5.92 19.73
CA ALA A 65 -20.53 -6.98 18.74
C ALA A 65 -20.15 -8.36 19.33
N PRO A 66 -20.76 -9.46 18.86
CA PRO A 66 -20.33 -10.82 19.18
C PRO A 66 -18.83 -11.02 18.98
N ILE A 67 -18.20 -11.74 19.91
CA ILE A 67 -16.74 -11.92 19.91
C ILE A 67 -16.27 -12.70 18.67
N GLU A 68 -17.12 -13.56 18.12
CA GLU A 68 -16.87 -14.32 16.90
C GLU A 68 -16.67 -13.39 15.70
N LEU A 69 -17.46 -12.31 15.60
CA LEU A 69 -17.31 -11.31 14.52
C LEU A 69 -16.02 -10.51 14.69
N VAL A 70 -15.77 -9.99 15.90
CA VAL A 70 -14.54 -9.25 16.21
C VAL A 70 -13.31 -10.10 15.96
N SER A 71 -13.34 -11.39 16.32
CA SER A 71 -12.22 -12.31 16.09
C SER A 71 -11.93 -12.54 14.61
N GLY A 72 -12.95 -12.50 13.76
CA GLY A 72 -12.81 -12.58 12.30
C GLY A 72 -12.06 -11.37 11.75
N ASP A 73 -12.41 -10.16 12.21
CA ASP A 73 -11.75 -8.92 11.80
C ASP A 73 -10.27 -8.87 12.22
N VAL A 74 -9.97 -9.32 13.44
CA VAL A 74 -8.58 -9.43 13.94
C VAL A 74 -7.78 -10.45 13.13
N ARG A 75 -8.39 -11.59 12.75
CA ARG A 75 -7.73 -12.59 11.90
C ARG A 75 -7.42 -12.05 10.51
N ALA A 76 -8.38 -11.36 9.88
CA ALA A 76 -8.16 -10.73 8.58
C ALA A 76 -7.00 -9.72 8.62
N ALA A 77 -6.87 -8.95 9.71
CA ALA A 77 -5.74 -8.05 9.89
C ALA A 77 -4.40 -8.80 10.05
N LEU A 78 -4.39 -9.89 10.81
CA LEU A 78 -3.20 -10.72 11.00
C LEU A 78 -2.73 -11.37 9.70
N ASP A 79 -3.67 -11.86 8.88
CA ASP A 79 -3.36 -12.49 7.59
C ASP A 79 -2.75 -11.47 6.63
N ALA A 80 -3.31 -10.25 6.55
CA ALA A 80 -2.75 -9.16 5.75
C ALA A 80 -1.32 -8.78 6.18
N LEU A 81 -1.05 -8.71 7.49
CA LEU A 81 0.31 -8.50 8.00
C LEU A 81 1.25 -9.67 7.69
N GLY A 82 0.73 -10.91 7.69
CA GLY A 82 1.45 -12.12 7.29
C GLY A 82 2.02 -12.02 5.88
N GLU A 83 1.29 -11.42 4.93
CA GLU A 83 1.77 -11.22 3.56
C GLU A 83 3.03 -10.35 3.47
N ILE A 84 3.20 -9.39 4.40
CA ILE A 84 4.38 -8.53 4.47
C ILE A 84 5.56 -9.33 5.02
N ALA A 85 5.33 -10.13 6.06
CA ALA A 85 6.34 -10.97 6.70
C ALA A 85 6.74 -12.21 5.87
N GLY A 86 6.16 -12.40 4.67
CA GLY A 86 6.46 -13.54 3.81
C GLY A 86 5.75 -14.84 4.21
N ARG A 87 4.71 -14.76 5.07
CA ARG A 87 3.72 -15.85 5.18
C ARG A 87 2.84 -15.78 3.94
N VAL A 88 3.23 -16.50 2.91
CA VAL A 88 2.52 -16.57 1.63
C VAL A 88 1.69 -17.85 1.61
N ASP A 89 0.41 -17.72 1.30
CA ASP A 89 -0.46 -18.85 1.00
C ASP A 89 0.01 -19.55 -0.29
N ASN A 90 -0.10 -20.88 -0.35
CA ASN A 90 0.43 -21.69 -1.45
C ASN A 90 -0.09 -21.22 -2.82
N GLU A 91 -1.33 -20.73 -2.88
CA GLU A 91 -1.98 -20.28 -4.11
C GLU A 91 -1.29 -19.06 -4.73
N ARG A 92 -0.81 -18.12 -3.91
CA ARG A 92 -0.09 -16.94 -4.41
C ARG A 92 1.34 -17.25 -4.81
N MET A 93 1.95 -18.27 -4.21
CA MET A 93 3.23 -18.81 -4.69
C MET A 93 3.05 -19.40 -6.09
N LEU A 94 1.96 -20.13 -6.34
CA LEU A 94 1.65 -20.69 -7.66
C LEU A 94 1.42 -19.58 -8.69
N ASP A 95 0.61 -18.56 -8.37
CA ASP A 95 0.36 -17.43 -9.27
C ASP A 95 1.64 -16.68 -9.64
N ALA A 96 2.54 -16.43 -8.68
CA ALA A 96 3.83 -15.79 -8.94
C ALA A 96 4.77 -16.69 -9.76
N LEU A 97 4.71 -18.01 -9.54
CA LEU A 97 5.48 -18.97 -10.34
C LEU A 97 5.03 -18.91 -11.80
N PHE A 98 3.72 -18.85 -12.06
CA PHE A 98 3.16 -18.90 -13.41
C PHE A 98 3.04 -17.53 -14.11
N ALA A 99 3.09 -16.42 -13.38
CA ALA A 99 3.00 -15.06 -13.95
C ALA A 99 4.15 -14.70 -14.91
N ASN A 100 5.31 -15.36 -14.78
CA ASN A 100 6.47 -15.14 -15.65
C ASN A 100 6.64 -16.20 -16.74
N PHE A 101 5.74 -17.20 -16.83
CA PHE A 101 5.75 -18.12 -17.97
C PHE A 101 4.89 -17.54 -19.08
N CYS A 102 5.51 -17.17 -20.20
CA CYS A 102 4.78 -17.01 -21.44
C CYS A 102 4.10 -18.34 -21.76
N ILE A 103 2.77 -18.34 -21.86
CA ILE A 103 2.01 -19.48 -22.38
C ILE A 103 2.51 -19.72 -23.81
N GLY A 104 3.25 -20.80 -24.03
CA GLY A 104 3.66 -21.26 -25.36
C GLY A 104 5.15 -21.13 -25.71
N LYS A 105 6.06 -21.59 -24.86
CA LYS A 105 7.33 -22.17 -25.33
C LYS A 105 7.51 -23.57 -24.78
#